data_AF-A0A3B8HPV3-F1
#
_entry.id   AF-A0A3B8HPV3-F1
#
_cell.length_a   1.000
_cell.length_b   1.000
_cell.length_c   1.000
_cell.angle_alpha   90.00
_cell.angle_beta   90.00
_cell.angle_gamma   90.00
#
_symmetry.space_group_name_H-M   'P 1'
#
loop_
_entity.id
_entity.type
_entity.pdbx_description
1 polymer ?
#
loop_
_entity_poly.entity_id
_entity_poly.type
_entity_poly.pdbx_seq_one_letter_code
_entity_poly.pdbx_strand_id
1 'polypeptide(L)' 'MRLSQRATRIKPSATLTINAKAKALKQKGVKVISFGVGEPDFD' A
#
# COMPACT_ATOMS: atom_id res chain seq x y z
N MET A 1 -19.45 1.38 15.89
CA MET A 1 -19.29 0.14 15.09
C MET A 1 -18.43 -0.85 15.88
N ARG A 2 -18.86 -2.10 16.04
CA ARG A 2 -18.08 -3.15 16.73
C ARG A 2 -17.60 -4.17 15.69
N LEU A 3 -16.29 -4.27 15.50
CA LEU A 3 -15.68 -5.21 14.56
C LEU A 3 -15.71 -6.63 15.13
N SER A 4 -15.82 -7.64 14.26
CA SER A 4 -15.78 -9.04 14.67
C SER A 4 -14.39 -9.45 15.17
N GLN A 5 -14.32 -10.35 16.14
CA GLN A 5 -13.04 -10.85 16.69
C GLN A 5 -12.14 -11.53 15.64
N ARG A 6 -12.73 -12.05 14.56
CA ARG A 6 -11.96 -12.62 13.44
C ARG A 6 -11.26 -11.53 12.63
N ALA A 7 -11.93 -10.40 12.39
CA ALA A 7 -11.35 -9.27 11.68
C ALA A 7 -10.21 -8.61 12.47
N THR A 8 -10.30 -8.55 13.81
CA THR A 8 -9.24 -7.98 14.65
C THR A 8 -7.94 -8.80 14.67
N ARG A 9 -7.97 -10.06 14.23
CA ARG A 9 -6.78 -10.93 14.14
C ARG A 9 -6.05 -10.83 12.80
N ILE A 10 -6.61 -10.11 11.83
CA ILE A 10 -5.97 -9.94 10.52
C ILE A 10 -4.77 -9.02 10.70
N LYS A 11 -3.58 -9.52 10.40
CA LYS A 11 -2.35 -8.73 10.46
C LYS A 11 -2.38 -7.64 9.38
N PRO A 12 -1.93 -6.42 9.68
CA PRO A 12 -1.82 -5.38 8.68
C PRO A 12 -0.89 -5.83 7.55
N SER A 13 -1.27 -5.53 6.31
CA SER A 13 -0.48 -5.91 5.15
C SER A 13 0.79 -5.07 5.02
N ALA A 14 1.93 -5.76 4.99
CA ALA A 14 3.22 -5.12 4.72
C ALA A 14 3.28 -4.51 3.30
N THR A 15 2.61 -5.15 2.32
CA THR A 15 2.57 -4.66 0.93
C THR A 15 1.78 -3.36 0.81
N LEU A 16 0.68 -3.22 1.57
CA LEU A 16 -0.13 -2.00 1.58
C LEU A 16 0.64 -0.82 2.18
N THR A 17 1.40 -1.08 3.25
CA THR A 17 2.23 -0.06 3.92
C THR A 17 3.32 0.49 2.99
N ILE A 18 3.99 -0.40 2.26
CA ILE A 18 5.06 -0.03 1.32
C ILE A 18 4.47 0.77 0.14
N ASN A 19 3.34 0.31 -0.42
CA ASN A 19 2.67 1.00 -1.51
C ASN A 19 2.18 2.40 -1.11
N ALA A 20 1.61 2.55 0.09
CA ALA A 20 1.20 3.85 0.62
C ALA A 20 2.38 4.80 0.79
N LYS A 21 3.52 4.30 1.30
CA LYS A 21 4.75 5.09 1.46
C LYS A 21 5.34 5.50 0.11
N ALA A 22 5.39 4.60 -0.87
CA ALA A 22 5.86 4.89 -2.22
C ALA A 22 4.99 5.96 -2.91
N LYS A 23 3.66 5.86 -2.79
CA LYS A 23 2.71 6.86 -3.31
C LYS A 23 2.89 8.23 -2.65
N ALA A 24 3.05 8.27 -1.33
CA ALA A 24 3.29 9.50 -0.58
C ALA A 24 4.63 10.17 -0.96
N LEU A 25 5.67 9.39 -1.23
CA LEU A 25 6.96 9.91 -1.69
C LEU A 25 6.89 10.44 -3.12
N LYS A 26 6.19 9.75 -4.04
CA LYS A 26 5.93 10.22 -5.41
C LYS A 26 5.17 11.55 -5.40
N GLN A 27 4.19 11.73 -4.51
CA GLN A 27 3.46 12.99 -4.33
C GLN A 27 4.33 14.13 -3.79
N LYS A 28 5.37 13.83 -3.01
CA LYS A 28 6.34 14.80 -2.51
C LYS A 28 7.41 15.18 -3.55
N GLY A 29 7.24 14.76 -4.81
CA GLY A 29 8.20 15.03 -5.90
C GLY A 29 9.46 14.16 -5.85
N VAL A 30 9.51 13.15 -4.97
CA VAL A 30 10.62 12.19 -4.93
C VAL A 30 10.43 11.19 -6.07
N LYS A 31 11.45 11.03 -6.91
CA LYS A 31 11.45 10.05 -8.01
C LYS A 31 11.54 8.63 -7.44
N VAL A 32 10.37 8.01 -7.21
CA VAL A 32 10.25 6.64 -6.71
C VAL A 32 9.99 5.69 -7.88
N ILE A 33 10.85 4.68 -8.04
CA ILE A 33 10.68 3.60 -9.00
C ILE A 33 10.08 2.41 -8.24
N SER A 34 8.81 2.07 -8.52
CA SER A 34 8.11 0.98 -7.85
C SER A 34 8.09 -0.25 -8.75
N PHE A 35 8.79 -1.32 -8.34
CA PHE A 35 8.80 -2.62 -9.03
C PHE A 35 7.85 -3.65 -8.42
N GLY A 36 7.05 -3.25 -7.42
CA GLY A 36 6.17 -4.14 -6.67
C GLY A 36 4.68 -4.09 -7.08
N VAL A 37 4.36 -3.40 -8.18
CA VAL A 37 2.97 -3.27 -8.65
C VAL A 37 2.64 -4.49 -9.50
N GLY A 38 1.66 -5.29 -9.06
CA GLY A 38 1.19 -6.48 -9.76
C GLY A 38 0.19 -6.18 -10.89
N GLU A 39 -0.04 -4.91 -11.18
CA GLU A 39 -0.98 -4.43 -12.19
C GLU A 39 -0.21 -3.64 -13.25
N PRO A 40 -0.47 -3.87 -14.56
CA PRO A 40 0.19 -3.16 -15.65
C PRO A 40 -0.21 -1.68 -15.70
N ASP A 41 0.77 -0.82 -15.97
CA ASP A 41 0.63 0.62 -16.18
C ASP A 41 0.39 0.86 -17.68
N PHE A 42 -0.83 1.22 -18.07
CA PHE A 42 -1.27 1.38 -19.47
C PHE A 42 -1.63 2.83 -19.85
N ASP A 43 -1.17 3.82 -19.07
CA ASP A 43 -1.29 5.25 -19.42
C ASP A 43 -0.31 5.67 -20.53
#